data_AF-A0A952TEA4-F1
#
_entry.id   AF-A0A952TEA4-F1
#
_cell.length_a   1.000
_cell.length_b   1.000
_cell.length_c   1.000
_cell.angle_alpha   90.00
_cell.angle_beta   90.00
_cell.angle_gamma   90.00
#
_symmetry.space_group_name_H-M   'P 1'
#
loop_
_entity.id
_entity.type
_entity.pdbx_description
1 polymer ?
#
loop_
_entity_poly.entity_id
_entity_poly.type
_entity_poly.pdbx_seq_one_letter_code
_entity_poly.pdbx_strand_id
1 'polypeptide(L)'
;MSWFLRAGVKPVGPFQEEEIRARILAGEVSPEDLVWKDGSPDWMAAHLWPEFRSMHWPAWQEAGMVDEDAGEWIVLQITPEGPRTTGPWSLREIRQALREKRLRPEDHLWKKGLTAWARISSRPENLTADGPETPSPL
;
A
#
# COMPACT_ATOMS: atom_id res chain seq x y z
N MET A 1 25.46 -3.38 0.98
CA MET A 1 24.77 -2.42 1.87
C MET A 1 23.39 -2.98 2.16
N SER A 2 22.91 -2.86 3.40
CA SER A 2 21.65 -3.44 3.83
C SER A 2 20.56 -2.37 3.93
N TRP A 3 19.34 -2.73 3.53
CA TRP A 3 18.17 -1.87 3.57
C TRP A 3 17.10 -2.46 4.49
N PHE A 4 16.31 -1.60 5.10
CA PHE A 4 15.23 -1.99 6.00
C PHE A 4 13.97 -1.20 5.66
N LEU A 5 12.82 -1.88 5.68
CA LEU A 5 11.50 -1.30 5.42
C LEU A 5 10.72 -1.21 6.71
N ARG A 6 10.01 -0.10 6.90
CA ARG A 6 9.06 0.08 7.99
C ARG A 6 7.67 0.28 7.43
N ALA A 7 7.03 -0.85 7.09
CA ALA A 7 5.63 -0.92 6.68
C ALA A 7 4.65 -1.05 7.88
N GLY A 8 5.10 -0.73 9.10
CA GLY A 8 4.32 -0.91 10.35
C GLY A 8 5.12 -0.64 11.63
N VAL A 9 4.82 -1.36 12.71
CA VAL A 9 5.42 -1.13 14.04
C VAL A 9 6.87 -1.61 14.14
N LYS A 10 7.24 -2.65 13.38
CA LYS A 10 8.59 -3.26 13.41
C LYS A 10 9.29 -3.10 12.05
N PRO A 11 10.58 -2.71 12.03
CA PRO A 11 11.38 -2.72 10.81
C PRO A 11 11.60 -4.16 10.31
N VAL A 12 11.51 -4.34 9.01
CA VAL A 12 11.67 -5.60 8.29
C VAL A 12 12.92 -5.51 7.41
N GLY A 13 13.76 -6.52 7.46
CA GLY A 13 15.05 -6.59 6.74
C GLY A 13 16.03 -7.48 7.49
N PRO A 14 17.32 -7.48 7.10
CA PRO A 14 17.92 -6.67 6.04
C PRO A 14 17.55 -7.18 4.63
N PHE A 15 17.39 -6.25 3.69
CA PHE A 15 17.18 -6.49 2.27
C PHE A 15 18.34 -5.93 1.45
N GLN A 16 18.53 -6.45 0.23
CA GLN A 16 19.39 -5.83 -0.77
C GLN A 16 18.63 -4.74 -1.54
N GLU A 17 19.35 -3.80 -2.17
CA GLU A 17 18.73 -2.72 -2.96
C GLU A 17 17.82 -3.27 -4.05
N GLU A 18 18.26 -4.30 -4.77
CA GLU A 18 17.49 -4.97 -5.82
C GLU A 18 16.19 -5.57 -5.29
N GLU A 19 16.18 -6.02 -4.03
CA GLU A 19 14.99 -6.59 -3.41
C GLU A 19 14.01 -5.49 -3.01
N ILE A 20 14.49 -4.34 -2.52
CA ILE A 20 13.66 -3.16 -2.33
C ILE A 20 13.07 -2.69 -3.66
N ARG A 21 13.89 -2.62 -4.72
CA ARG A 21 13.45 -2.28 -6.08
C ARG A 21 12.38 -3.25 -6.58
N ALA A 22 12.58 -4.55 -6.40
CA ALA A 22 11.58 -5.55 -6.78
C ALA A 22 10.27 -5.37 -6.02
N ARG A 23 10.32 -5.05 -4.72
CA ARG A 23 9.14 -4.76 -3.89
C ARG A 23 8.42 -3.48 -4.31
N ILE A 24 9.16 -2.43 -4.66
CA ILE A 24 8.57 -1.20 -5.24
C ILE A 24 7.86 -1.53 -6.56
N LEU A 25 8.51 -2.27 -7.46
CA LEU A 25 7.92 -2.68 -8.74
C LEU A 25 6.76 -3.67 -8.58
N ALA A 26 6.75 -4.45 -7.51
CA ALA A 26 5.64 -5.32 -7.14
C ALA A 26 4.47 -4.55 -6.50
N GLY A 27 4.64 -3.26 -6.17
CA GLY A 27 3.63 -2.46 -5.47
C GLY A 27 3.52 -2.78 -3.98
N GLU A 28 4.48 -3.51 -3.41
CA GLU A 28 4.59 -3.80 -1.97
C GLU A 28 5.11 -2.60 -1.17
N VAL A 29 5.83 -1.69 -1.82
CA VAL A 29 6.42 -0.49 -1.22
C VAL A 29 5.87 0.75 -1.91
N SER A 30 5.16 1.57 -1.14
CA SER A 30 4.66 2.90 -1.51
C SER A 30 5.82 3.90 -1.53
N PRO A 31 5.74 4.96 -2.37
CA PRO A 31 6.68 6.08 -2.30
C PRO A 31 6.79 6.71 -0.90
N GLU A 32 5.72 6.66 -0.09
CA GLU A 32 5.68 7.20 1.26
C GLU A 32 6.23 6.25 2.35
N ASP A 33 6.42 4.97 2.02
CA ASP A 33 6.91 4.00 3.00
C ASP A 33 8.32 4.36 3.48
N LEU A 34 8.55 4.21 4.78
CA LEU A 34 9.83 4.53 5.38
C LEU A 34 10.85 3.43 5.09
N VAL A 35 11.95 3.82 4.47
CA VAL A 35 13.10 2.97 4.18
C VAL A 35 14.31 3.53 4.90
N TRP A 36 15.10 2.65 5.51
CA TRP A 36 16.37 3.00 6.11
C TRP A 36 17.50 2.17 5.49
N LYS A 37 18.61 2.84 5.22
CA LYS A 37 19.83 2.25 4.67
C LYS A 37 20.89 2.21 5.76
N ASP A 38 21.54 1.07 5.90
CA ASP A 38 22.63 0.87 6.86
C ASP A 38 23.67 2.00 6.79
N GLY A 39 23.92 2.64 7.93
CA GLY A 39 24.80 3.81 8.04
C GLY A 39 24.13 5.18 7.85
N SER A 40 22.82 5.23 7.58
CA SER A 40 22.08 6.49 7.45
C SER A 40 21.57 7.01 8.80
N PRO A 41 21.47 8.33 8.99
CA PRO A 41 21.05 8.91 10.27
C PRO A 41 19.56 8.68 10.56
N ASP A 42 18.71 8.71 9.53
CA ASP A 42 17.26 8.76 9.68
C ASP A 42 16.53 7.83 8.70
N TRP A 43 15.31 7.43 9.08
CA TRP A 43 14.35 6.75 8.21
C TRP A 43 13.75 7.77 7.24
N MET A 44 13.78 7.47 5.95
CA MET A 44 13.28 8.38 4.92
C MET A 44 12.26 7.70 4.02
N ALA A 45 11.27 8.45 3.52
CA ALA A 45 10.31 7.95 2.56
C ALA A 45 11.02 7.40 1.31
N ALA A 46 10.53 6.29 0.77
CA ALA A 46 11.17 5.54 -0.29
C ALA A 46 11.49 6.40 -1.53
N HIS A 47 10.59 7.30 -1.92
CA HIS A 47 10.77 8.20 -3.08
C HIS A 47 11.84 9.29 -2.89
N LEU A 48 12.26 9.58 -1.66
CA LEU A 48 13.29 10.59 -1.38
C LEU A 48 14.71 10.07 -1.61
N TRP A 49 14.88 8.74 -1.63
CA TRP A 49 16.17 8.11 -1.90
C TRP A 49 16.55 8.27 -3.38
N PRO A 50 17.75 8.76 -3.71
CA PRO A 50 18.22 8.86 -5.10
C PRO A 50 18.10 7.56 -5.89
N GLU A 51 18.29 6.41 -5.23
CA GLU A 51 18.22 5.06 -5.78
C GLU A 51 16.82 4.67 -6.29
N PHE A 52 15.77 5.28 -5.73
CA PHE A 52 14.37 4.96 -6.03
C PHE A 52 13.58 6.14 -6.61
N ARG A 53 14.11 7.37 -6.52
CA ARG A 53 13.44 8.60 -6.97
C ARG A 53 13.00 8.57 -8.44
N SER A 54 13.78 7.92 -9.30
CA SER A 54 13.46 7.80 -10.74
C SER A 54 12.71 6.51 -11.10
N MET A 55 12.35 5.70 -10.10
CA MET A 55 11.58 4.49 -10.37
C MET A 55 10.13 4.82 -10.70
N HIS A 56 9.54 3.99 -11.55
CA HIS A 56 8.09 3.93 -11.66
C HIS A 56 7.53 3.32 -10.37
N TRP A 57 6.48 3.93 -9.82
CA TRP A 57 5.82 3.49 -8.59
C TRP A 57 4.42 2.96 -8.91
N PRO A 58 4.28 1.65 -9.23
CA PRO A 58 3.01 1.03 -9.62
C PRO A 58 1.87 1.20 -8.61
N ALA A 59 2.21 1.36 -7.33
CA ALA A 59 1.27 1.56 -6.25
C ALA A 59 0.75 3.02 -6.14
N TRP A 60 1.39 3.98 -6.82
CA TRP A 60 1.03 5.41 -6.77
C TRP A 60 0.04 5.76 -7.90
N GLN A 61 -1.15 6.22 -7.53
CA GLN A 61 -2.07 6.90 -8.44
C GLN A 61 -2.16 8.38 -8.04
N GLU A 62 -2.05 9.31 -9.00
CA GLU A 62 -2.44 10.70 -8.76
C GLU A 62 -3.91 10.74 -8.32
N ALA A 63 -4.22 11.49 -7.28
CA ALA A 63 -5.56 11.65 -6.73
C ALA A 63 -6.51 12.36 -7.73
N GLY A 64 -6.87 11.69 -8.81
CA GLY A 64 -8.08 11.97 -9.56
C GLY A 64 -9.28 11.46 -8.76
N MET A 65 -10.41 12.19 -8.81
CA MET A 65 -11.66 11.85 -8.12
C MET A 65 -12.00 10.37 -8.27
N VAL A 66 -11.82 9.59 -7.20
CA VAL A 66 -12.25 8.20 -7.18
C VAL A 66 -13.74 8.21 -6.90
N ASP A 67 -14.55 7.76 -7.86
CA ASP A 67 -15.95 7.47 -7.63
C ASP A 67 -16.05 6.29 -6.65
N GLU A 68 -16.53 6.55 -5.44
CA GLU A 68 -16.53 5.57 -4.35
C GLU A 68 -17.54 4.44 -4.57
N ASP A 69 -18.59 4.70 -5.37
CA ASP A 69 -19.63 3.73 -5.70
C ASP A 69 -19.31 2.98 -7.02
N ALA A 70 -18.29 3.44 -7.76
CA ALA A 70 -17.86 2.74 -8.98
C ALA A 70 -17.25 1.37 -8.65
N GLY A 71 -17.96 0.32 -9.07
CA GLY A 71 -17.51 -1.06 -9.00
C GLY A 71 -16.40 -1.34 -10.01
N GLU A 72 -15.17 -0.91 -9.74
CA GLU A 72 -14.02 -1.08 -10.64
C GLU A 72 -12.88 -1.89 -10.01
N TRP A 73 -12.95 -2.18 -8.71
CA TRP A 73 -11.87 -2.79 -7.96
C TRP A 73 -11.99 -4.31 -7.92
N ILE A 74 -10.94 -5.01 -8.33
CA ILE A 74 -10.77 -6.44 -8.10
C ILE A 74 -9.95 -6.61 -6.83
N VAL A 75 -10.43 -7.43 -5.91
CA VAL A 75 -9.75 -7.75 -4.65
C VAL A 75 -9.16 -9.15 -4.73
N LEU A 76 -7.87 -9.29 -4.46
CA LEU A 76 -7.18 -10.55 -4.29
C LEU A 76 -7.10 -10.90 -2.80
N GLN A 77 -7.96 -11.81 -2.37
CA GLN A 77 -7.96 -12.33 -1.00
C GLN A 77 -6.98 -13.50 -0.87
N ILE A 78 -6.10 -13.44 0.12
CA ILE A 78 -5.11 -14.51 0.37
C ILE A 78 -5.66 -15.53 1.37
N THR A 79 -6.45 -16.51 0.93
CA THR A 79 -7.04 -17.51 1.86
C THR A 79 -6.08 -18.70 2.09
N PRO A 80 -6.29 -19.53 3.12
CA PRO A 80 -5.52 -20.76 3.32
C PRO A 80 -5.62 -21.75 2.16
N GLU A 81 -6.68 -21.68 1.36
CA GLU A 81 -6.93 -22.53 0.19
C GLU A 81 -6.24 -22.01 -1.08
N GLY A 82 -5.68 -20.79 -1.02
CA GLY A 82 -5.00 -20.13 -2.13
C GLY A 82 -5.54 -18.72 -2.40
N PRO A 83 -4.84 -17.94 -3.23
CA PRO A 83 -5.28 -16.61 -3.60
C PRO A 83 -6.56 -16.67 -4.45
N ARG A 84 -7.58 -15.89 -4.09
CA ARG A 84 -8.84 -15.80 -4.83
C ARG A 84 -9.14 -14.34 -5.20
N THR A 85 -9.44 -14.10 -6.47
CA THR A 85 -9.92 -12.79 -6.94
C THR A 85 -11.44 -12.68 -6.79
N THR A 86 -11.92 -11.57 -6.26
CA THR A 86 -13.34 -11.23 -6.13
C THR A 86 -13.60 -9.82 -6.64
N GLY A 87 -14.80 -9.57 -7.13
CA GLY A 87 -15.23 -8.26 -7.63
C GLY A 87 -16.05 -8.32 -8.91
N PRO A 88 -16.28 -7.17 -9.56
CA PRO A 88 -15.76 -5.86 -9.17
C PRO A 88 -16.45 -5.28 -7.93
N TRP A 89 -15.67 -4.70 -7.04
CA TRP A 89 -16.08 -4.03 -5.81
C TRP A 89 -16.00 -2.52 -5.98
N SER A 90 -16.85 -1.78 -5.26
CA SER A 90 -16.68 -0.35 -5.05
C SER A 90 -15.78 -0.05 -3.84
N LEU A 91 -15.27 1.18 -3.73
CA LEU A 91 -14.54 1.58 -2.52
C LEU A 91 -15.42 1.44 -1.28
N ARG A 92 -16.71 1.77 -1.39
CA ARG A 92 -17.68 1.64 -0.30
C ARG A 92 -17.79 0.20 0.19
N GLU A 93 -17.88 -0.76 -0.74
CA GLU A 93 -17.95 -2.19 -0.41
C GLU A 93 -16.64 -2.70 0.20
N ILE A 94 -15.49 -2.25 -0.31
CA ILE A 94 -14.17 -2.61 0.26
C ILE A 94 -14.06 -2.11 1.70
N ARG A 95 -14.41 -0.83 1.96
CA ARG A 95 -14.39 -0.26 3.32
C ARG A 95 -15.33 -1.01 4.26
N GLN A 96 -16.54 -1.32 3.80
CA GLN A 96 -17.50 -2.11 4.58
C GLN A 96 -16.94 -3.51 4.87
N ALA A 97 -16.35 -4.18 3.89
CA ALA A 97 -15.78 -5.51 4.06
C ALA A 97 -14.56 -5.54 4.99
N LEU A 98 -13.77 -4.45 5.06
CA LEU A 98 -12.71 -4.27 6.05
C LEU A 98 -13.29 -4.11 7.46
N ARG A 99 -14.33 -3.29 7.63
CA ARG A 99 -15.04 -3.13 8.92
C ARG A 99 -15.65 -4.44 9.41
N GLU A 100 -16.23 -5.22 8.50
CA GLU A 100 -16.80 -6.54 8.76
C GLU A 100 -15.75 -7.66 8.91
N LYS A 101 -14.44 -7.34 8.77
CA LYS A 101 -13.32 -8.29 8.80
C LYS A 101 -13.40 -9.41 7.75
N ARG A 102 -14.16 -9.19 6.68
CA ARG A 102 -14.20 -10.06 5.49
C ARG A 102 -12.98 -9.87 4.61
N LEU A 103 -12.41 -8.67 4.63
CA LEU A 103 -11.11 -8.33 4.02
C LEU A 103 -10.11 -8.00 5.11
N ARG A 104 -8.83 -8.29 4.82
CA ARG A 104 -7.71 -7.90 5.66
C ARG A 104 -6.93 -6.79 4.97
N PRO A 105 -6.30 -5.87 5.72
CA PRO A 105 -5.42 -4.85 5.15
C PRO A 105 -4.26 -5.42 4.30
N GLU A 106 -3.93 -6.69 4.53
CA GLU A 106 -2.89 -7.47 3.83
C GLU A 106 -3.32 -7.97 2.44
N ASP A 107 -4.63 -8.00 2.16
CA ASP A 107 -5.17 -8.40 0.87
C ASP A 107 -4.81 -7.34 -0.19
N HIS A 108 -4.86 -7.71 -1.46
CA HIS A 108 -4.44 -6.82 -2.56
C HIS A 108 -5.63 -6.37 -3.41
N LEU A 109 -5.48 -5.24 -4.08
CA LEU A 109 -6.45 -4.56 -4.92
C LEU A 109 -5.83 -4.31 -6.29
N TRP A 110 -6.64 -4.46 -7.34
CA TRP A 110 -6.28 -4.07 -8.69
C TRP A 110 -7.49 -3.43 -9.35
N LYS A 111 -7.28 -2.47 -10.24
CA LYS A 111 -8.32 -1.96 -11.14
C LYS A 111 -7.70 -1.58 -12.47
N LYS A 112 -8.55 -1.42 -13.48
CA LYS A 112 -8.10 -0.96 -14.80
C LYS A 112 -7.33 0.37 -14.66
N GLY A 113 -6.12 0.41 -15.22
CA GLY A 113 -5.19 1.53 -15.10
C GLY A 113 -4.10 1.33 -14.04
N LEU A 114 -4.22 0.34 -13.14
CA LEU A 114 -3.12 -0.09 -12.29
C LEU A 114 -2.21 -1.06 -13.06
N THR A 115 -0.91 -0.83 -12.97
CA THR A 115 0.10 -1.70 -13.59
C THR A 115 0.40 -2.94 -12.73
N ALA A 116 -0.01 -2.96 -11.45
CA ALA A 116 0.19 -4.07 -10.53
C ALA A 116 -0.88 -4.10 -9.42
N TRP A 117 -0.94 -5.21 -8.67
CA TRP A 117 -1.77 -5.34 -7.47
C TRP A 117 -1.18 -4.48 -6.34
N ALA A 118 -2.00 -3.62 -5.73
CA ALA A 118 -1.62 -2.76 -4.61
C ALA A 118 -2.24 -3.31 -3.31
N ARG A 119 -1.55 -3.25 -2.17
CA ARG A 119 -2.17 -3.67 -0.90
C ARG A 119 -3.34 -2.77 -0.52
N ILE A 120 -4.33 -3.33 0.17
CA ILE A 120 -5.41 -2.52 0.75
C ILE A 120 -4.82 -1.48 1.70
N SER A 121 -3.87 -1.89 2.54
CA SER A 121 -3.23 -1.02 3.54
C SER A 121 -2.31 0.05 2.96
N SER A 122 -1.85 -0.08 1.71
CA SER A 122 -0.94 0.91 1.10
C SER A 122 -1.68 2.15 0.62
N ARG A 123 -2.97 2.28 0.95
CA ARG A 123 -3.87 3.34 0.49
C ARG A 123 -4.66 3.94 1.64
N PRO A 124 -4.36 5.19 2.04
CA PRO A 124 -5.10 5.86 3.12
C PRO A 124 -6.58 6.05 2.78
N GLU A 125 -6.95 6.21 1.51
CA GLU A 125 -8.34 6.33 1.03
C GLU A 125 -9.19 5.06 1.27
N ASN A 126 -8.54 3.90 1.40
CA ASN A 126 -9.21 2.63 1.72
C ASN A 126 -9.36 2.42 3.22
N LEU A 127 -8.53 3.09 4.03
CA LEU A 127 -8.46 2.95 5.49
C LEU A 127 -9.19 4.08 6.22
N THR A 128 -9.44 5.22 5.56
CA THR A 128 -10.26 6.31 6.12
C THR A 128 -11.72 5.93 6.11
N ALA A 129 -12.09 5.16 7.11
CA ALA A 129 -13.35 5.35 7.80
C ALA A 129 -13.26 6.69 8.53
N ASP A 130 -13.99 7.69 8.02
CA ASP A 130 -14.07 9.05 8.56
C ASP A 130 -12.86 9.96 8.32
N GLY A 131 -13.17 11.24 8.11
CA GLY A 131 -12.19 12.33 8.07
C GLY A 131 -11.53 12.54 9.45
N PRO A 132 -10.74 13.61 9.61
CA PRO A 132 -9.84 13.74 10.75
C PRO A 132 -10.62 13.90 12.04
N GLU A 133 -10.58 12.89 12.92
CA GLU A 133 -10.73 13.14 14.35
C GLU A 133 -9.46 13.86 14.81
N THR A 134 -9.44 15.18 14.62
CA THR A 134 -8.60 16.06 15.43
C THR A 134 -8.92 15.75 16.90
N PRO A 135 -7.96 15.28 17.72
CA PRO A 135 -8.13 15.39 19.15
C PRO A 135 -8.17 16.89 19.47
N SER A 136 -9.34 17.40 19.87
CA SER A 136 -9.45 18.73 20.46
C SER A 136 -8.43 18.84 21.58
N PRO A 137 -7.51 19.83 21.58
CA PRO A 137 -6.74 20.14 22.76
C PRO A 137 -7.70 20.68 23.82
N LEU A 138 -7.49 20.21 25.05
CA LEU A 138 -8.18 20.63 26.29
C LEU A 138 -8.18 22.14 26.48
#